data_AF-A0A8C0JDU5-F1
#
_entry.id   AF-A0A8C0JDU5-F1
#
_cell.length_a   1.000
_cell.length_b   1.000
_cell.length_c   1.000
_cell.angle_alpha   90.00
_cell.angle_beta   90.00
_cell.angle_gamma   90.00
#
_symmetry.space_group_name_H-M   'P 1'
#
loop_
_entity.id
_entity.type
_entity.pdbx_description
1 polymer ?
#
loop_
_entity_poly.entity_id
_entity_poly.type
_entity_poly.pdbx_seq_one_letter_code
_entity_poly.pdbx_strand_id
1 'polypeptide(L)'
;VKKKISPFVMSFGFRLFGVVLIFVDITLVIVDLAISDKEKSIRETLEGISLAIALFFLVDVLLRVFVEGMVIVLRALRIIILIRIFRLASQKKQLEKVTRRMVSENKRRYTKDGFDLDLTYITDRIIAMSFPSSGKQSFYRNPIKEVARFLDTKHKDHYTIYNLCSEKGYDPVYFHYRVERVFIDDHNVPSLEDMLKFTANVREWMKKDEKNIIAIHCKGGKGRTGTMVCTWLIDSDQFESAKSRYVGYYEILKNKYNLKLPPERQLKIKNIKIYSINGNGSDLKVQIIVKKKIVFHCVCATQENCRVRTLMALTEVSDLPKGYDDCPFFFWFNTSFIEDNRLYLPRNELDNPHKSKMWKIYRETFAVELNFVEP
;
A
#
# COMPACT_ATOMS: atom_id res chain seq x y z
N VAL A 1 -30.39 22.84 -3.58
CA VAL A 1 -28.94 23.13 -3.47
C VAL A 1 -28.57 24.49 -4.10
N LYS A 2 -28.80 24.70 -5.40
CA LYS A 2 -28.50 25.98 -6.10
C LYS A 2 -29.01 27.24 -5.39
N LYS A 3 -30.27 27.28 -4.97
CA LYS A 3 -30.87 28.40 -4.20
C LYS A 3 -30.18 28.70 -2.85
N LYS A 4 -29.52 27.72 -2.22
CA LYS A 4 -28.79 27.91 -0.95
C LYS A 4 -27.36 28.45 -1.16
N ILE A 5 -26.72 28.09 -2.28
CA ILE A 5 -25.32 28.45 -2.57
C ILE A 5 -25.23 29.81 -3.27
N SER A 6 -26.25 30.17 -4.07
CA SER A 6 -26.27 31.41 -4.86
C SER A 6 -26.00 32.69 -4.05
N PRO A 7 -26.58 32.92 -2.85
CA PRO A 7 -26.34 34.15 -2.10
C PRO A 7 -24.88 34.29 -1.64
N PHE A 8 -24.23 33.17 -1.32
CA PHE A 8 -22.85 33.14 -0.87
C PHE A 8 -21.86 33.46 -2.00
N VAL A 9 -22.00 32.79 -3.15
CA VAL A 9 -21.15 32.98 -4.33
C VAL A 9 -21.31 34.39 -4.92
N MET A 10 -22.51 34.96 -4.82
CA MET A 10 -22.81 36.31 -5.28
C MET A 10 -22.50 37.40 -4.26
N SER A 11 -22.12 37.04 -3.04
CA SER A 11 -21.84 38.02 -1.99
C SER A 11 -20.66 38.91 -2.35
N PHE A 12 -20.75 40.17 -1.94
CA PHE A 12 -19.66 41.14 -2.10
C PHE A 12 -18.37 40.65 -1.43
N GLY A 13 -18.48 40.08 -0.22
CA GLY A 13 -17.33 39.54 0.51
C GLY A 13 -16.61 38.42 -0.24
N PHE A 14 -17.34 37.47 -0.84
CA PHE A 14 -16.73 36.39 -1.63
C PHE A 14 -16.03 36.91 -2.89
N ARG A 15 -16.61 37.92 -3.54
CA ARG A 15 -15.99 38.59 -4.70
C ARG A 15 -14.74 39.37 -4.32
N LEU A 16 -14.79 40.14 -3.25
CA LEU A 16 -13.66 40.93 -2.73
C LEU A 16 -12.51 40.01 -2.33
N PHE A 17 -12.81 38.91 -1.63
CA PHE A 17 -11.83 37.88 -1.28
C PHE A 17 -11.16 37.28 -2.52
N GLY A 18 -11.94 36.96 -3.56
CA GLY A 18 -11.40 36.49 -4.83
C GLY A 18 -10.45 37.48 -5.50
N VAL A 19 -10.74 38.80 -5.45
CA VAL A 19 -9.85 39.85 -5.98
C VAL A 19 -8.55 39.94 -5.18
N VAL A 20 -8.62 39.91 -3.84
CA VAL A 20 -7.43 39.91 -2.97
C VAL A 20 -6.53 38.71 -3.29
N LEU A 21 -7.10 37.52 -3.47
CA LEU A 21 -6.35 36.33 -3.84
C LEU A 21 -5.65 36.44 -5.20
N ILE A 22 -6.18 37.21 -6.16
CA ILE A 22 -5.50 37.45 -7.44
C ILE A 22 -4.19 38.22 -7.20
N PHE A 23 -4.25 39.28 -6.37
CA PHE A 23 -3.05 40.05 -6.03
C PHE A 23 -2.02 39.21 -5.28
N VAL A 24 -2.47 38.39 -4.31
CA VAL A 24 -1.60 37.45 -3.60
C VAL A 24 -0.94 36.48 -4.58
N ASP A 25 -1.69 35.91 -5.52
CA ASP A 25 -1.17 34.96 -6.51
C ASP A 25 -0.19 35.60 -7.50
N ILE A 26 -0.39 36.87 -7.88
CA ILE A 26 0.57 37.62 -8.70
C ILE A 26 1.86 37.85 -7.91
N THR A 27 1.76 38.31 -6.66
CA THR A 27 2.91 38.52 -5.78
C THR A 27 3.70 37.22 -5.57
N LEU A 28 3.02 36.10 -5.35
CA LEU A 28 3.66 34.79 -5.20
C LEU A 28 4.47 34.38 -6.44
N VAL A 29 3.98 34.67 -7.65
CA VAL A 29 4.73 34.39 -8.87
C VAL A 29 5.94 35.30 -9.04
N ILE A 30 5.82 36.58 -8.70
CA ILE A 30 6.96 37.51 -8.73
C ILE A 30 8.03 37.06 -7.74
N VAL A 31 7.61 36.66 -6.53
CA VAL A 31 8.50 36.13 -5.49
C VAL A 31 9.16 34.82 -5.93
N ASP A 32 8.42 33.88 -6.52
CA ASP A 32 8.99 32.62 -7.03
C ASP A 32 10.01 32.85 -8.15
N LEU A 33 9.83 33.87 -9.00
CA LEU A 33 10.80 34.27 -10.03
C LEU A 33 12.05 34.96 -9.46
N ALA A 34 11.95 35.57 -8.27
CA ALA A 34 13.04 36.30 -7.63
C ALA A 34 13.90 35.43 -6.70
N ILE A 35 13.42 34.24 -6.31
CA ILE A 35 14.14 33.34 -5.40
C ILE A 35 15.20 32.53 -6.16
N SER A 36 16.43 32.54 -5.63
CA SER A 36 17.54 31.70 -6.10
C SER A 36 17.30 30.22 -5.75
N ASP A 37 17.71 29.29 -6.62
CA ASP A 37 17.48 27.83 -6.54
C ASP A 37 17.94 27.13 -5.24
N LYS A 38 18.62 27.84 -4.32
CA LYS A 38 19.18 27.28 -3.08
C LYS A 38 18.17 27.04 -1.95
N GLU A 39 16.94 27.58 -2.01
CA GLU A 39 15.94 27.45 -0.92
C GLU A 39 14.76 26.52 -1.26
N LYS A 40 15.04 25.22 -1.37
CA LYS A 40 14.05 24.19 -1.74
C LYS A 40 12.82 24.13 -0.83
N SER A 41 12.98 24.36 0.48
CA SER A 41 11.88 24.29 1.47
C SER A 41 10.85 25.43 1.32
N ILE A 42 11.36 26.66 1.13
CA ILE A 42 10.53 27.85 0.96
C ILE A 42 9.78 27.76 -0.37
N ARG A 43 10.46 27.32 -1.43
CA ARG A 43 9.84 27.11 -2.74
C ARG A 43 8.71 26.09 -2.69
N GLU A 44 8.89 24.94 -2.01
CA GLU A 44 7.81 23.96 -1.84
C GLU A 44 6.61 24.51 -1.07
N THR A 45 6.83 25.41 -0.11
CA THR A 45 5.75 26.07 0.64
C THR A 45 5.00 27.06 -0.24
N LEU A 46 5.71 27.89 -1.01
CA LEU A 46 5.12 28.85 -1.95
C LEU A 46 4.35 28.13 -3.07
N GLU A 47 4.88 27.03 -3.59
CA GLU A 47 4.22 26.15 -4.56
C GLU A 47 2.90 25.59 -3.99
N GLY A 48 2.90 25.16 -2.73
CA GLY A 48 1.71 24.67 -2.04
C GLY A 48 0.62 25.75 -1.88
N ILE A 49 1.00 26.97 -1.50
CA ILE A 49 0.08 28.10 -1.39
C ILE A 49 -0.49 28.46 -2.77
N SER A 50 0.35 28.53 -3.80
CA SER A 50 -0.10 28.85 -5.15
C SER A 50 -1.06 27.78 -5.70
N LEU A 51 -0.83 26.50 -5.40
CA LEU A 51 -1.77 25.42 -5.77
C LEU A 51 -3.11 25.54 -5.03
N ALA A 52 -3.10 25.90 -3.75
CA ALA A 52 -4.33 26.10 -2.97
C ALA A 52 -5.17 27.26 -3.53
N ILE A 53 -4.52 28.36 -3.90
CA ILE A 53 -5.17 29.52 -4.54
C ILE A 53 -5.75 29.12 -5.90
N ALA A 54 -5.01 28.36 -6.72
CA ALA A 54 -5.50 27.88 -8.00
C ALA A 54 -6.70 26.93 -7.87
N LEU A 55 -6.70 26.04 -6.88
CA LEU A 55 -7.86 25.18 -6.57
C LEU A 55 -9.07 25.98 -6.10
N PHE A 56 -8.88 27.01 -5.26
CA PHE A 56 -9.95 27.93 -4.89
C PHE A 56 -10.58 28.59 -6.12
N PHE A 57 -9.76 29.09 -7.04
CA PHE A 57 -10.25 29.70 -8.28
C PHE A 57 -10.97 28.70 -9.19
N LEU A 58 -10.52 27.45 -9.26
CA LEU A 58 -11.22 26.39 -9.98
C LEU A 58 -12.62 26.17 -9.41
N VAL A 59 -12.74 26.07 -8.09
CA VAL A 59 -14.02 25.89 -7.40
C VAL A 59 -14.93 27.11 -7.59
N ASP A 60 -14.40 28.34 -7.46
CA ASP A 60 -15.14 29.59 -7.74
C ASP A 60 -15.74 29.58 -9.15
N VAL A 61 -14.95 29.22 -10.17
CA VAL A 61 -15.43 29.13 -11.57
C VAL A 61 -16.51 28.06 -11.72
N LEU A 62 -16.32 26.86 -11.15
CA LEU A 62 -17.31 25.78 -11.21
C LEU A 62 -18.63 26.19 -10.52
N LEU A 63 -18.56 26.88 -9.39
CA LEU A 63 -19.72 27.39 -8.66
C LEU A 63 -20.45 28.47 -9.46
N ARG A 64 -19.74 29.40 -10.09
CA ARG A 64 -20.36 30.41 -10.97
C ARG A 64 -21.03 29.79 -12.18
N VAL A 65 -20.38 28.83 -12.83
CA VAL A 65 -20.99 28.08 -13.94
C VAL A 65 -22.27 27.38 -13.50
N PHE A 66 -22.27 26.77 -12.30
CA PHE A 66 -23.44 26.10 -11.73
C PHE A 66 -24.58 27.08 -11.38
N VAL A 67 -24.26 28.26 -10.85
CA VAL A 67 -25.24 29.28 -10.42
C VAL A 67 -25.77 30.10 -11.61
N GLU A 68 -24.90 30.68 -12.41
CA GLU A 68 -25.22 31.67 -13.45
C GLU A 68 -25.43 31.06 -14.85
N GLY A 69 -24.97 29.83 -15.08
CA GLY A 69 -25.04 29.16 -16.38
C GLY A 69 -23.86 29.51 -17.31
N MET A 70 -23.48 28.58 -18.19
CA MET A 70 -22.23 28.67 -18.98
C MET A 70 -22.11 29.92 -19.87
N VAL A 71 -23.23 30.45 -20.38
CA VAL A 71 -23.22 31.49 -21.43
C VAL A 71 -22.86 32.88 -20.89
N ILE A 72 -23.20 33.19 -19.64
CA ILE A 72 -22.97 34.52 -19.03
C ILE A 72 -21.53 34.60 -18.48
N VAL A 73 -21.07 33.53 -17.82
CA VAL A 73 -19.74 33.44 -17.20
C VAL A 73 -18.62 33.50 -18.26
N LEU A 74 -18.80 32.83 -19.41
CA LEU A 74 -17.80 32.83 -20.49
C LEU A 74 -17.71 34.17 -21.24
N ARG A 75 -18.75 35.03 -21.20
CA ARG A 75 -18.75 36.34 -21.89
C ARG A 75 -18.03 37.42 -21.08
N ALA A 76 -18.19 37.47 -19.76
CA ALA A 76 -17.62 38.52 -18.92
C ALA A 76 -16.20 38.25 -18.39
N LEU A 77 -15.74 36.99 -18.40
CA LEU A 77 -14.49 36.57 -17.76
C LEU A 77 -13.54 35.79 -18.69
N ARG A 78 -13.77 35.83 -20.01
CA ARG A 78 -13.11 34.96 -21.01
C ARG A 78 -11.58 34.92 -20.89
N ILE A 79 -10.94 36.09 -20.74
CA ILE A 79 -9.48 36.22 -20.62
C ILE A 79 -9.01 35.72 -19.25
N ILE A 80 -9.74 36.06 -18.17
CA ILE A 80 -9.38 35.68 -16.80
C ILE A 80 -9.51 34.15 -16.61
N ILE A 81 -10.56 33.53 -17.17
CA ILE A 81 -10.75 32.08 -17.14
C ILE A 81 -9.67 31.38 -17.94
N LEU A 82 -9.29 31.89 -19.13
CA LEU A 82 -8.21 31.32 -19.93
C LEU A 82 -6.85 31.42 -19.24
N ILE A 83 -6.52 32.57 -18.63
CA ILE A 83 -5.30 32.74 -17.82
C ILE A 83 -5.30 31.75 -16.65
N ARG A 84 -6.44 31.55 -15.97
CA ARG A 84 -6.58 30.61 -14.84
C ARG A 84 -6.46 29.15 -15.26
N ILE A 85 -7.04 28.76 -16.40
CA ILE A 85 -6.88 27.41 -16.98
C ILE A 85 -5.42 27.20 -17.41
N PHE A 86 -4.80 28.19 -18.03
CA PHE A 86 -3.38 28.14 -18.41
C PHE A 86 -2.47 28.01 -17.18
N ARG A 87 -2.79 28.71 -16.08
CA ARG A 87 -2.05 28.62 -14.80
C ARG A 87 -2.24 27.26 -14.11
N LEU A 88 -3.45 26.70 -14.09
CA LEU A 88 -3.68 25.33 -13.63
C LEU A 88 -2.95 24.30 -14.51
N ALA A 89 -2.92 24.52 -15.82
CA ALA A 89 -2.17 23.69 -16.75
C ALA A 89 -0.65 23.80 -16.51
N SER A 90 -0.14 25.00 -16.21
CA SER A 90 1.27 25.19 -15.85
C SER A 90 1.62 24.57 -14.49
N GLN A 91 0.68 24.53 -13.56
CA GLN A 91 0.82 23.90 -12.24
C GLN A 91 0.52 22.38 -12.22
N LYS A 92 0.16 21.77 -13.36
CA LYS A 92 -0.15 20.33 -13.45
C LYS A 92 0.95 19.45 -12.82
N LYS A 93 2.22 19.79 -13.06
CA LYS A 93 3.37 19.07 -12.48
C LYS A 93 3.37 19.09 -10.95
N GLN A 94 2.96 20.21 -10.35
CA GLN A 94 2.89 20.33 -8.89
C GLN A 94 1.74 19.51 -8.30
N LEU A 95 0.58 19.51 -8.96
CA LEU A 95 -0.53 18.65 -8.54
C LEU A 95 -0.17 17.16 -8.64
N GLU A 96 0.57 16.74 -9.66
CA GLU A 96 1.13 15.38 -9.75
C GLU A 96 2.07 15.08 -8.57
N LYS A 97 2.98 16.01 -8.23
CA LYS A 97 3.92 15.85 -7.10
C LYS A 97 3.19 15.70 -5.77
N VAL A 98 2.21 16.58 -5.50
CA VAL A 98 1.41 16.55 -4.26
C VAL A 98 0.58 15.27 -4.16
N THR A 99 -0.07 14.86 -5.25
CA THR A 99 -0.86 13.61 -5.25
C THR A 99 0.00 12.37 -5.07
N ARG A 100 1.19 12.31 -5.69
CA ARG A 100 2.16 11.23 -5.45
C ARG A 100 2.61 11.19 -4.00
N ARG A 101 2.89 12.34 -3.37
CA ARG A 101 3.28 12.43 -1.94
C ARG A 101 2.17 11.93 -1.02
N MET A 102 0.92 12.30 -1.28
CA MET A 102 -0.24 11.82 -0.50
C MET A 102 -0.40 10.30 -0.59
N VAL A 103 -0.26 9.71 -1.78
CA VAL A 103 -0.38 8.26 -1.98
C VAL A 103 0.79 7.47 -1.40
N SER A 104 1.98 8.07 -1.33
CA SER A 104 3.11 7.42 -0.65
C SER A 104 3.00 7.42 0.87
N GLU A 105 2.14 8.25 1.46
CA GLU A 105 1.98 8.39 2.90
C GLU A 105 3.35 8.59 3.60
N ASN A 106 3.69 7.73 4.56
CA ASN A 106 4.89 7.75 5.36
C ASN A 106 6.10 6.99 4.76
N LYS A 107 6.05 6.61 3.47
CA LYS A 107 7.16 5.91 2.82
C LYS A 107 8.34 6.83 2.52
N ARG A 108 9.56 6.29 2.61
CA ARG A 108 10.76 6.98 2.12
C ARG A 108 10.69 7.08 0.59
N ARG A 109 10.79 8.30 0.07
CA ARG A 109 10.82 8.58 -1.37
C ARG A 109 12.24 8.92 -1.80
N TYR A 110 12.61 8.54 -3.02
CA TYR A 110 13.85 8.97 -3.65
C TYR A 110 13.63 10.33 -4.32
N THR A 111 14.26 11.38 -3.80
CA THR A 111 14.08 12.78 -4.24
C THR A 111 15.38 13.46 -4.69
N LYS A 112 16.36 12.67 -5.14
CA LYS A 112 17.71 13.11 -5.54
C LYS A 112 17.89 13.04 -7.06
N ASP A 113 18.91 13.73 -7.59
CA ASP A 113 19.36 13.64 -8.99
C ASP A 113 18.26 13.87 -10.05
N GLY A 114 17.29 14.74 -9.74
CA GLY A 114 16.18 15.02 -10.64
C GLY A 114 15.12 13.91 -10.71
N PHE A 115 15.08 13.00 -9.73
CA PHE A 115 14.04 11.98 -9.59
C PHE A 115 13.16 12.26 -8.37
N ASP A 116 11.85 11.99 -8.47
CA ASP A 116 10.90 11.96 -7.34
C ASP A 116 10.06 10.68 -7.45
N LEU A 117 10.57 9.59 -6.90
CA LEU A 117 9.99 8.26 -7.00
C LEU A 117 9.71 7.68 -5.62
N ASP A 118 8.59 6.98 -5.50
CA ASP A 118 8.30 6.10 -4.36
C ASP A 118 9.12 4.82 -4.50
N LEU A 119 10.39 4.97 -4.18
CA LEU A 119 11.49 4.04 -4.38
C LEU A 119 12.47 4.23 -3.21
N THR A 120 12.93 3.13 -2.64
CA THR A 120 13.88 3.11 -1.51
C THR A 120 14.93 2.05 -1.76
N TYR A 121 16.20 2.41 -1.60
CA TYR A 121 17.27 1.43 -1.42
C TYR A 121 17.17 0.88 -0.01
N ILE A 122 16.91 -0.42 0.11
CA ILE A 122 16.98 -1.16 1.37
C ILE A 122 18.46 -1.42 1.70
N THR A 123 19.23 -1.80 0.69
CA THR A 123 20.69 -1.82 0.65
C THR A 123 21.14 -1.26 -0.70
N ASP A 124 22.45 -1.14 -0.93
CA ASP A 124 22.98 -0.63 -2.20
C ASP A 124 22.54 -1.46 -3.43
N ARG A 125 22.22 -2.74 -3.23
CA ARG A 125 21.83 -3.68 -4.29
C ARG A 125 20.37 -4.16 -4.24
N ILE A 126 19.58 -3.66 -3.29
CA ILE A 126 18.17 -4.07 -3.11
C ILE A 126 17.29 -2.83 -3.08
N ILE A 127 16.42 -2.71 -4.08
CA ILE A 127 15.44 -1.64 -4.18
C ILE A 127 14.04 -2.17 -3.86
N ALA A 128 13.33 -1.47 -2.99
CA ALA A 128 11.89 -1.61 -2.79
C ALA A 128 11.17 -0.39 -3.40
N MET A 129 10.14 -0.60 -4.20
CA MET A 129 9.38 0.50 -4.80
C MET A 129 7.89 0.21 -4.89
N SER A 130 7.09 1.25 -5.18
CA SER A 130 5.69 1.06 -5.56
C SER A 130 5.52 0.83 -7.06
N PHE A 131 4.32 0.39 -7.44
CA PHE A 131 3.99 -0.04 -8.78
C PHE A 131 4.34 1.01 -9.86
N PRO A 132 5.17 0.67 -10.86
CA PRO A 132 5.43 1.53 -12.01
C PRO A 132 4.19 1.55 -12.92
N SER A 133 3.66 2.74 -13.16
CA SER A 133 2.33 2.94 -13.72
C SER A 133 2.35 3.76 -15.00
N SER A 134 1.39 3.50 -15.88
CA SER A 134 1.16 4.22 -17.13
C SER A 134 -0.22 4.89 -17.15
N GLY A 135 -0.47 5.72 -18.15
CA GLY A 135 -1.76 6.39 -18.36
C GLY A 135 -2.16 7.28 -17.18
N LYS A 136 -3.45 7.27 -16.82
CA LYS A 136 -3.98 8.12 -15.72
C LYS A 136 -3.40 7.77 -14.35
N GLN A 137 -2.90 6.54 -14.14
CA GLN A 137 -2.37 6.12 -12.84
C GLN A 137 -1.01 6.77 -12.53
N SER A 138 -0.23 7.14 -13.55
CA SER A 138 1.07 7.83 -13.36
C SER A 138 0.94 9.24 -12.80
N PHE A 139 -0.28 9.78 -12.74
CA PHE A 139 -0.56 11.05 -12.09
C PHE A 139 -0.26 10.99 -10.58
N TYR A 140 -0.60 9.86 -9.93
CA TYR A 140 -0.52 9.70 -8.49
C TYR A 140 0.39 8.53 -8.04
N ARG A 141 0.97 7.77 -8.98
CA ARG A 141 1.97 6.72 -8.76
C ARG A 141 3.24 7.00 -9.55
N ASN A 142 4.25 6.14 -9.36
CA ASN A 142 5.50 6.21 -10.12
C ASN A 142 5.22 6.10 -11.62
N PRO A 143 5.60 7.10 -12.45
CA PRO A 143 5.53 6.97 -13.90
C PRO A 143 6.53 5.90 -14.36
N ILE A 144 6.06 4.90 -15.12
CA ILE A 144 6.90 3.79 -15.58
C ILE A 144 8.14 4.25 -16.34
N LYS A 145 8.00 5.29 -17.19
CA LYS A 145 9.10 5.89 -17.94
C LYS A 145 10.16 6.52 -17.03
N GLU A 146 9.75 7.12 -15.92
CA GLU A 146 10.68 7.71 -14.95
C GLU A 146 11.41 6.64 -14.13
N VAL A 147 10.73 5.52 -13.81
CA VAL A 147 11.36 4.36 -13.18
C VAL A 147 12.37 3.72 -14.12
N ALA A 148 12.01 3.54 -15.40
CA ALA A 148 12.94 3.04 -16.42
C ALA A 148 14.14 3.97 -16.58
N ARG A 149 13.92 5.29 -16.71
CA ARG A 149 14.98 6.30 -16.76
C ARG A 149 15.90 6.22 -15.54
N PHE A 150 15.33 6.05 -14.35
CA PHE A 150 16.08 5.92 -13.11
C PHE A 150 17.00 4.69 -13.14
N LEU A 151 16.44 3.51 -13.44
CA LEU A 151 17.19 2.26 -13.46
C LEU A 151 18.25 2.24 -14.57
N ASP A 152 17.94 2.77 -15.75
CA ASP A 152 18.90 2.86 -16.86
C ASP A 152 20.01 3.88 -16.61
N THR A 153 19.73 4.95 -15.85
CA THR A 153 20.75 5.95 -15.49
C THR A 153 21.66 5.44 -14.37
N LYS A 154 21.10 4.75 -13.37
CA LYS A 154 21.83 4.37 -12.15
C LYS A 154 22.44 2.96 -12.21
N HIS A 155 21.80 2.05 -12.93
CA HIS A 155 22.10 0.61 -12.92
C HIS A 155 22.04 0.01 -14.32
N LYS A 156 22.49 0.75 -15.34
CA LYS A 156 22.42 0.34 -16.74
C LYS A 156 22.86 -1.13 -16.90
N ASP A 157 21.97 -1.95 -17.43
CA ASP A 157 22.18 -3.38 -17.69
C ASP A 157 22.42 -4.30 -16.48
N HIS A 158 22.39 -3.72 -15.27
CA HIS A 158 22.64 -4.40 -14.00
C HIS A 158 21.42 -4.42 -13.08
N TYR A 159 20.19 -4.38 -13.62
CA TYR A 159 18.97 -4.56 -12.82
C TYR A 159 18.04 -5.63 -13.38
N THR A 160 17.35 -6.33 -12.48
CA THR A 160 16.12 -7.08 -12.80
C THR A 160 14.99 -6.65 -11.86
N ILE A 161 13.75 -6.71 -12.36
CA ILE A 161 12.57 -6.26 -11.63
C ILE A 161 11.70 -7.46 -11.26
N TYR A 162 11.27 -7.52 -10.00
CA TYR A 162 10.29 -8.50 -9.54
C TYR A 162 8.95 -7.82 -9.29
N ASN A 163 7.97 -8.15 -10.13
CA ASN A 163 6.58 -7.72 -9.98
C ASN A 163 5.80 -8.76 -9.16
N LEU A 164 5.43 -8.39 -7.94
CA LEU A 164 4.72 -9.25 -7.00
C LEU A 164 3.19 -9.20 -7.15
N CYS A 165 2.65 -8.42 -8.10
CA CYS A 165 1.22 -8.25 -8.27
C CYS A 165 0.61 -9.41 -9.07
N SER A 166 -0.35 -10.12 -8.46
CA SER A 166 -1.22 -11.02 -9.21
C SER A 166 -2.20 -10.23 -10.09
N GLU A 167 -2.69 -9.10 -9.57
CA GLU A 167 -3.77 -8.31 -10.14
C GLU A 167 -3.35 -7.35 -11.26
N LYS A 168 -2.04 -7.09 -11.41
CA LYS A 168 -1.52 -6.03 -12.28
C LYS A 168 -0.20 -6.40 -12.95
N GLY A 169 -0.10 -6.04 -14.23
CA GLY A 169 1.13 -6.06 -15.01
C GLY A 169 1.30 -4.76 -15.79
N TYR A 170 2.42 -4.68 -16.50
CA TYR A 170 2.75 -3.64 -17.46
C TYR A 170 3.59 -4.27 -18.57
N ASP A 171 3.74 -3.56 -19.69
CA ASP A 171 4.58 -4.02 -20.78
C ASP A 171 6.06 -4.11 -20.33
N PRO A 172 6.68 -5.31 -20.33
CA PRO A 172 8.05 -5.48 -19.88
C PRO A 172 9.08 -4.81 -20.81
N VAL A 173 8.68 -4.36 -22.01
CA VAL A 173 9.56 -3.64 -22.94
C VAL A 173 10.18 -2.38 -22.32
N TYR A 174 9.48 -1.72 -21.38
CA TYR A 174 10.00 -0.55 -20.68
C TYR A 174 11.27 -0.83 -19.87
N PHE A 175 11.51 -2.10 -19.55
CA PHE A 175 12.61 -2.55 -18.69
C PHE A 175 13.49 -3.58 -19.41
N HIS A 176 13.54 -3.52 -20.75
CA HIS A 176 14.35 -4.41 -21.58
C HIS A 176 14.08 -5.89 -21.33
N TYR A 177 12.81 -6.23 -21.05
CA TYR A 177 12.36 -7.58 -20.70
C TYR A 177 13.02 -8.19 -19.44
N ARG A 178 13.67 -7.38 -18.59
CA ARG A 178 14.25 -7.79 -17.30
C ARG A 178 13.21 -7.73 -16.17
N VAL A 179 12.08 -8.41 -16.38
CA VAL A 179 10.95 -8.43 -15.44
C VAL A 179 10.50 -9.85 -15.16
N GLU A 180 10.64 -10.26 -13.90
CA GLU A 180 10.13 -11.51 -13.37
C GLU A 180 8.82 -11.27 -12.61
N ARG A 181 7.91 -12.26 -12.63
CA ARG A 181 6.61 -12.16 -11.96
C ARG A 181 6.46 -13.23 -10.89
N VAL A 182 6.03 -12.79 -9.70
CA VAL A 182 5.62 -13.68 -8.60
C VAL A 182 4.18 -13.29 -8.23
N PHE A 183 3.24 -14.21 -8.42
CA PHE A 183 1.81 -13.87 -8.32
C PHE A 183 1.32 -13.94 -6.87
N ILE A 184 1.41 -12.83 -6.13
CA ILE A 184 0.94 -12.71 -4.74
C ILE A 184 -0.31 -11.82 -4.69
N ASP A 185 -1.42 -12.36 -4.21
CA ASP A 185 -2.68 -11.60 -4.05
C ASP A 185 -2.52 -10.47 -3.01
N ASP A 186 -3.28 -9.38 -3.17
CA ASP A 186 -3.18 -8.25 -2.24
C ASP A 186 -3.59 -8.69 -0.82
N HIS A 187 -2.81 -8.29 0.19
CA HIS A 187 -2.97 -8.71 1.60
C HIS A 187 -2.85 -10.22 1.88
N ASN A 188 -2.30 -10.98 0.92
CA ASN A 188 -2.00 -12.40 1.08
C ASN A 188 -0.48 -12.62 1.18
N VAL A 189 -0.11 -13.84 1.55
CA VAL A 189 1.27 -14.33 1.66
C VAL A 189 1.65 -15.13 0.40
N PRO A 190 2.93 -15.12 -0.03
CA PRO A 190 3.42 -16.01 -1.08
C PRO A 190 3.34 -17.49 -0.64
N SER A 191 3.25 -18.41 -1.60
CA SER A 191 3.51 -19.81 -1.30
C SER A 191 5.00 -20.02 -0.99
N LEU A 192 5.35 -21.02 -0.19
CA LEU A 192 6.75 -21.34 0.09
C LEU A 192 7.52 -21.73 -1.17
N GLU A 193 6.84 -22.38 -2.11
CA GLU A 193 7.41 -22.74 -3.41
C GLU A 193 7.77 -21.49 -4.21
N ASP A 194 6.89 -20.48 -4.23
CA ASP A 194 7.18 -19.19 -4.88
C ASP A 194 8.34 -18.46 -4.22
N MET A 195 8.45 -18.53 -2.88
CA MET A 195 9.59 -17.96 -2.15
C MET A 195 10.91 -18.64 -2.53
N LEU A 196 10.94 -19.98 -2.61
CA LEU A 196 12.12 -20.74 -3.03
C LEU A 196 12.50 -20.46 -4.49
N LYS A 197 11.53 -20.41 -5.40
CA LYS A 197 11.75 -20.05 -6.81
C LYS A 197 12.31 -18.65 -6.95
N PHE A 198 11.72 -17.69 -6.23
CA PHE A 198 12.19 -16.32 -6.20
C PHE A 198 13.65 -16.23 -5.74
N THR A 199 14.00 -16.81 -4.59
CA THR A 199 15.38 -16.70 -4.08
C THR A 199 16.38 -17.43 -4.95
N ALA A 200 16.02 -18.57 -5.55
CA ALA A 200 16.86 -19.24 -6.54
C ALA A 200 17.16 -18.33 -7.74
N ASN A 201 16.14 -17.69 -8.31
CA ASN A 201 16.31 -16.76 -9.43
C ASN A 201 17.15 -15.52 -9.03
N VAL A 202 16.92 -14.97 -7.84
CA VAL A 202 17.72 -13.85 -7.31
C VAL A 202 19.18 -14.27 -7.11
N ARG A 203 19.46 -15.44 -6.53
CA ARG A 203 20.84 -15.95 -6.38
C ARG A 203 21.55 -16.05 -7.72
N GLU A 204 20.90 -16.62 -8.73
CA GLU A 204 21.46 -16.74 -10.07
C GLU A 204 21.74 -15.37 -10.69
N TRP A 205 20.81 -14.42 -10.56
CA TRP A 205 20.99 -13.05 -11.04
C TRP A 205 22.14 -12.34 -10.33
N MET A 206 22.18 -12.38 -9.01
CA MET A 206 23.15 -11.67 -8.19
C MET A 206 24.56 -12.26 -8.32
N LYS A 207 24.68 -13.55 -8.69
CA LYS A 207 25.95 -14.23 -8.96
C LYS A 207 26.59 -13.83 -10.29
N LYS A 208 25.79 -13.38 -11.27
CA LYS A 208 26.30 -13.03 -12.62
C LYS A 208 27.22 -11.82 -12.63
N ASP A 209 26.98 -10.85 -11.74
CA ASP A 209 27.79 -9.63 -11.65
C ASP A 209 27.64 -9.00 -10.26
N GLU A 210 28.73 -8.48 -9.70
CA GLU A 210 28.74 -7.78 -8.40
C GLU A 210 27.96 -6.46 -8.42
N LYS A 211 27.77 -5.85 -9.58
CA LYS A 211 26.97 -4.63 -9.79
C LYS A 211 25.48 -4.92 -9.92
N ASN A 212 25.08 -6.19 -10.10
CA ASN A 212 23.68 -6.53 -10.27
C ASN A 212 22.86 -6.17 -9.04
N ILE A 213 21.73 -5.51 -9.27
CA ILE A 213 20.74 -5.14 -8.26
C ILE A 213 19.39 -5.77 -8.58
N ILE A 214 18.54 -5.87 -7.56
CA ILE A 214 17.15 -6.27 -7.73
C ILE A 214 16.21 -5.13 -7.33
N ALA A 215 15.17 -4.90 -8.12
CA ALA A 215 14.10 -3.97 -7.78
C ALA A 215 12.79 -4.75 -7.58
N ILE A 216 12.29 -4.77 -6.35
CA ILE A 216 11.11 -5.55 -5.95
C ILE A 216 9.95 -4.59 -5.72
N HIS A 217 8.80 -4.87 -6.31
CA HIS A 217 7.61 -4.04 -6.11
C HIS A 217 6.33 -4.86 -6.04
N CYS A 218 5.34 -4.30 -5.36
CA CYS A 218 3.95 -4.73 -5.45
C CYS A 218 3.10 -3.51 -5.84
N LYS A 219 1.84 -3.45 -5.41
CA LYS A 219 1.02 -2.23 -5.55
C LYS A 219 1.59 -1.09 -4.71
N GLY A 220 1.77 -1.31 -3.41
CA GLY A 220 2.13 -0.25 -2.45
C GLY A 220 3.61 -0.16 -2.09
N GLY A 221 4.42 -1.17 -2.39
CA GLY A 221 5.81 -1.27 -1.91
C GLY A 221 5.90 -1.50 -0.39
N LYS A 222 4.91 -2.15 0.22
CA LYS A 222 4.80 -2.39 1.68
C LYS A 222 4.82 -3.90 1.98
N GLY A 223 3.68 -4.51 2.33
CA GLY A 223 3.59 -5.90 2.83
C GLY A 223 4.27 -6.95 1.93
N ARG A 224 3.70 -7.21 0.74
CA ARG A 224 4.25 -8.20 -0.23
C ARG A 224 5.74 -7.96 -0.54
N THR A 225 6.10 -6.71 -0.83
CA THR A 225 7.49 -6.32 -1.11
C THR A 225 8.41 -6.58 0.08
N GLY A 226 7.99 -6.17 1.28
CA GLY A 226 8.73 -6.39 2.51
C GLY A 226 8.95 -7.86 2.81
N THR A 227 7.93 -8.71 2.62
CA THR A 227 8.05 -10.17 2.77
C THR A 227 9.18 -10.70 1.88
N MET A 228 9.14 -10.41 0.57
CA MET A 228 10.15 -10.93 -0.37
C MET A 228 11.54 -10.33 -0.17
N VAL A 229 11.63 -9.04 0.21
CA VAL A 229 12.89 -8.38 0.58
C VAL A 229 13.50 -9.06 1.81
N CYS A 230 12.73 -9.24 2.89
CA CYS A 230 13.21 -9.91 4.10
C CYS A 230 13.59 -11.37 3.83
N THR A 231 12.84 -12.08 2.99
CA THR A 231 13.22 -13.42 2.54
C THR A 231 14.58 -13.45 1.86
N TRP A 232 14.85 -12.50 0.95
CA TRP A 232 16.16 -12.41 0.31
C TRP A 232 17.28 -12.05 1.31
N LEU A 233 17.01 -11.14 2.24
CA LEU A 233 17.98 -10.75 3.27
C LEU A 233 18.40 -11.91 4.17
N ILE A 234 17.45 -12.77 4.57
CA ILE A 234 17.73 -14.03 5.26
C ILE A 234 18.47 -15.01 4.34
N ASP A 235 18.04 -15.15 3.09
CA ASP A 235 18.67 -16.07 2.14
C ASP A 235 20.15 -15.73 1.89
N SER A 236 20.47 -14.44 1.77
CA SER A 236 21.82 -13.94 1.52
C SER A 236 22.68 -13.73 2.78
N ASP A 237 22.25 -14.24 3.94
CA ASP A 237 22.96 -14.16 5.22
C ASP A 237 23.26 -12.72 5.69
N GLN A 238 22.45 -11.75 5.26
CA GLN A 238 22.57 -10.36 5.73
C GLN A 238 21.85 -10.14 7.07
N PHE A 239 20.95 -11.07 7.43
CA PHE A 239 20.23 -11.08 8.69
C PHE A 239 20.12 -12.53 9.19
N GLU A 240 20.16 -12.68 10.52
CA GLU A 240 20.21 -14.00 11.17
C GLU A 240 18.83 -14.56 11.50
N SER A 241 17.81 -13.72 11.73
CA SER A 241 16.49 -14.19 12.17
C SER A 241 15.32 -13.37 11.63
N ALA A 242 14.19 -14.04 11.43
CA ALA A 242 12.95 -13.45 10.96
C ALA A 242 11.93 -13.24 12.09
N LYS A 243 11.30 -12.06 12.12
CA LYS A 243 10.19 -11.78 13.05
C LYS A 243 8.80 -12.15 12.51
N SER A 244 8.62 -12.12 11.18
CA SER A 244 7.34 -12.43 10.55
C SER A 244 7.23 -13.91 10.23
N ARG A 245 6.08 -14.53 10.51
CA ARG A 245 5.84 -15.98 10.36
C ARG A 245 6.35 -16.58 9.04
N TYR A 246 5.98 -16.02 7.89
CA TYR A 246 6.34 -16.62 6.58
C TYR A 246 7.82 -16.48 6.23
N VAL A 247 8.47 -15.38 6.64
CA VAL A 247 9.92 -15.25 6.52
C VAL A 247 10.61 -16.22 7.49
N GLY A 248 10.04 -16.45 8.68
CA GLY A 248 10.51 -17.49 9.62
C GLY A 248 10.35 -18.90 9.07
N TYR A 249 9.26 -19.21 8.36
CA TYR A 249 9.15 -20.48 7.63
C TYR A 249 10.28 -20.63 6.61
N TYR A 250 10.61 -19.58 5.85
CA TYR A 250 11.73 -19.62 4.92
C TYR A 250 13.08 -19.83 5.62
N GLU A 251 13.31 -19.17 6.76
CA GLU A 251 14.50 -19.39 7.60
C GLU A 251 14.63 -20.87 7.99
N ILE A 252 13.54 -21.51 8.40
CA ILE A 252 13.53 -22.95 8.69
C ILE A 252 13.83 -23.78 7.43
N LEU A 253 13.30 -23.40 6.26
CA LEU A 253 13.64 -24.08 4.99
C LEU A 253 15.14 -24.02 4.71
N LYS A 254 15.75 -22.85 4.89
CA LYS A 254 17.18 -22.62 4.70
C LYS A 254 18.01 -23.48 5.67
N ASN A 255 17.72 -23.35 6.96
CA ASN A 255 18.58 -23.89 8.01
C ASN A 255 18.38 -25.38 8.28
N LYS A 256 17.14 -25.88 8.16
CA LYS A 256 16.77 -27.27 8.52
C LYS A 256 16.49 -28.16 7.29
N TYR A 257 15.93 -27.59 6.23
CA TYR A 257 15.51 -28.37 5.06
C TYR A 257 16.39 -28.16 3.82
N ASN A 258 17.52 -27.45 3.95
CA ASN A 258 18.45 -27.18 2.85
C ASN A 258 17.73 -26.65 1.59
N LEU A 259 16.86 -25.65 1.78
CA LEU A 259 16.06 -25.01 0.74
C LEU A 259 15.10 -25.96 -0.01
N LYS A 260 14.70 -27.07 0.61
CA LYS A 260 13.66 -27.97 0.10
C LYS A 260 12.39 -27.81 0.91
N LEU A 261 11.23 -28.04 0.28
CA LEU A 261 9.96 -28.04 0.99
C LEU A 261 9.95 -29.18 2.03
N PRO A 262 9.41 -28.94 3.24
CA PRO A 262 9.20 -29.99 4.21
C PRO A 262 8.15 -30.99 3.68
N PRO A 263 8.15 -32.23 4.19
CA PRO A 263 7.08 -33.17 3.91
C PRO A 263 5.71 -32.58 4.24
N GLU A 264 4.72 -32.86 3.39
CA GLU A 264 3.35 -32.41 3.65
C GLU A 264 2.80 -33.14 4.88
N ARG A 265 2.30 -32.37 5.86
CA ARG A 265 1.58 -32.92 7.00
C ARG A 265 0.08 -32.72 6.79
N GLN A 266 -0.66 -33.82 6.66
CA GLN A 266 -2.12 -33.77 6.63
C GLN A 266 -2.63 -33.66 8.06
N LEU A 267 -3.39 -32.61 8.35
CA LEU A 267 -3.95 -32.34 9.67
C LEU A 267 -5.40 -31.88 9.54
N LYS A 268 -6.26 -32.33 10.46
CA LYS A 268 -7.63 -31.84 10.63
C LYS A 268 -7.69 -30.94 11.86
N ILE A 269 -8.34 -29.79 11.76
CA ILE A 269 -8.57 -28.92 12.93
C ILE A 269 -9.65 -29.57 13.81
N LYS A 270 -9.27 -29.94 15.03
CA LYS A 270 -10.17 -30.52 16.04
C LYS A 270 -10.99 -29.44 16.73
N ASN A 271 -10.37 -28.33 17.11
CA ASN A 271 -11.05 -27.19 17.72
C ASN A 271 -10.24 -25.89 17.55
N ILE A 272 -10.96 -24.78 17.68
CA ILE A 272 -10.42 -23.41 17.69
C ILE A 272 -10.77 -22.82 19.06
N LYS A 273 -9.77 -22.31 19.79
CA LYS A 273 -9.97 -21.56 21.02
C LYS A 273 -9.61 -20.10 20.78
N ILE A 274 -10.46 -19.20 21.22
CA ILE A 274 -10.23 -17.75 21.15
C ILE A 274 -10.13 -17.23 22.58
N TYR A 275 -9.01 -16.62 22.91
CA TYR A 275 -8.72 -16.09 24.23
C TYR A 275 -9.09 -14.62 24.30
N SER A 276 -9.60 -14.19 25.46
CA SER A 276 -9.91 -12.78 25.76
C SER A 276 -10.77 -12.09 24.70
N ILE A 277 -11.76 -12.81 24.16
CA ILE A 277 -12.79 -12.24 23.30
C ILE A 277 -13.69 -11.29 24.11
N ASN A 278 -14.09 -10.17 23.52
CA ASN A 278 -15.19 -9.39 24.07
C ASN A 278 -16.49 -9.99 23.52
N GLY A 279 -17.42 -10.37 24.38
CA GLY A 279 -18.67 -11.05 23.99
C GLY A 279 -18.64 -12.56 24.20
N ASN A 280 -19.59 -13.26 23.58
CA ASN A 280 -19.78 -14.71 23.75
C ASN A 280 -19.37 -15.53 22.51
N GLY A 281 -18.96 -14.87 21.41
CA GLY A 281 -18.53 -15.49 20.16
C GLY A 281 -19.67 -15.98 19.25
N SER A 282 -20.93 -15.73 19.59
CA SER A 282 -22.08 -16.13 18.76
C SER A 282 -22.13 -15.38 17.42
N ASP A 283 -21.61 -14.17 17.36
CA ASP A 283 -21.51 -13.32 16.18
C ASP A 283 -20.45 -13.79 15.15
N LEU A 284 -19.60 -14.75 15.52
CA LEU A 284 -18.51 -15.20 14.67
C LEU A 284 -18.96 -16.12 13.53
N LYS A 285 -18.26 -16.00 12.41
CA LYS A 285 -18.30 -16.94 11.29
C LYS A 285 -16.87 -17.34 10.98
N VAL A 286 -16.62 -18.63 10.78
CA VAL A 286 -15.29 -19.13 10.44
C VAL A 286 -15.33 -19.69 9.02
N GLN A 287 -14.27 -19.39 8.26
CA GLN A 287 -14.00 -19.99 6.97
C GLN A 287 -12.57 -20.53 6.97
N ILE A 288 -12.40 -21.75 6.48
CA ILE A 288 -11.07 -22.34 6.24
C ILE A 288 -10.90 -22.43 4.74
N ILE A 289 -9.82 -21.81 4.25
CA ILE A 289 -9.49 -21.73 2.83
C ILE A 289 -8.19 -22.50 2.60
N VAL A 290 -8.22 -23.47 1.69
CA VAL A 290 -7.04 -24.23 1.26
C VAL A 290 -6.91 -24.08 -0.24
N LYS A 291 -5.73 -23.66 -0.72
CA LYS A 291 -5.46 -23.45 -2.16
C LYS A 291 -6.55 -22.61 -2.85
N LYS A 292 -6.95 -21.50 -2.21
CA LYS A 292 -7.99 -20.56 -2.67
C LYS A 292 -9.41 -21.14 -2.77
N LYS A 293 -9.68 -22.29 -2.16
CA LYS A 293 -11.03 -22.89 -2.06
C LYS A 293 -11.48 -22.94 -0.62
N ILE A 294 -12.73 -22.54 -0.37
CA ILE A 294 -13.35 -22.72 0.95
C ILE A 294 -13.58 -24.23 1.15
N VAL A 295 -12.90 -24.81 2.13
CA VAL A 295 -13.01 -26.24 2.47
C VAL A 295 -13.87 -26.48 3.71
N PHE A 296 -14.11 -25.43 4.50
CA PHE A 296 -14.98 -25.48 5.67
C PHE A 296 -15.56 -24.09 5.95
N HIS A 297 -16.81 -24.07 6.40
CA HIS A 297 -17.49 -22.87 6.84
C HIS A 297 -18.40 -23.22 8.02
N CYS A 298 -18.41 -22.37 9.05
CA CYS A 298 -19.36 -22.46 10.15
C CYS A 298 -19.90 -21.09 10.56
N VAL A 299 -21.10 -21.12 11.14
CA VAL A 299 -21.79 -19.95 11.70
C VAL A 299 -22.04 -20.22 13.18
N CYS A 300 -21.36 -19.48 14.06
CA CYS A 300 -21.38 -19.73 15.50
C CYS A 300 -22.76 -19.47 16.12
N ALA A 301 -23.51 -18.49 15.60
CA ALA A 301 -24.85 -18.14 16.06
C ALA A 301 -25.84 -19.31 15.94
N THR A 302 -25.87 -19.96 14.76
CA THR A 302 -26.76 -21.09 14.47
C THR A 302 -26.13 -22.43 14.85
N GLN A 303 -24.85 -22.44 15.26
CA GLN A 303 -24.04 -23.64 15.46
C GLN A 303 -24.05 -24.58 14.23
N GLU A 304 -24.13 -23.98 13.04
CA GLU A 304 -24.03 -24.72 11.78
C GLU A 304 -22.58 -25.18 11.59
N ASN A 305 -22.37 -26.50 11.45
CA ASN A 305 -21.06 -27.15 11.31
C ASN A 305 -20.07 -26.92 12.47
N CYS A 306 -20.50 -26.36 13.60
CA CYS A 306 -19.66 -26.14 14.77
C CYS A 306 -20.43 -26.28 16.09
N ARG A 307 -19.71 -26.33 17.22
CA ARG A 307 -20.31 -26.20 18.56
C ARG A 307 -19.52 -25.17 19.35
N VAL A 308 -20.21 -24.16 19.89
CA VAL A 308 -19.57 -23.05 20.62
C VAL A 308 -19.63 -23.34 22.12
N ARG A 309 -18.51 -23.18 22.83
CA ARG A 309 -18.43 -23.28 24.29
C ARG A 309 -17.74 -22.04 24.85
N THR A 310 -18.45 -21.29 25.68
CA THR A 310 -17.96 -20.05 26.28
C THR A 310 -17.74 -20.25 27.77
N LEU A 311 -16.49 -20.15 28.21
CA LEU A 311 -16.12 -20.35 29.62
C LEU A 311 -16.37 -19.10 30.47
N MET A 312 -16.17 -17.91 29.89
CA MET A 312 -16.46 -16.61 30.48
C MET A 312 -16.85 -15.64 29.37
N ALA A 313 -17.97 -14.93 29.52
CA ALA A 313 -18.43 -13.91 28.58
C ALA A 313 -18.38 -12.53 29.24
N LEU A 314 -17.85 -11.55 28.52
CA LEU A 314 -18.08 -10.13 28.84
C LEU A 314 -19.37 -9.68 28.12
N THR A 315 -20.02 -8.65 28.64
CA THR A 315 -21.30 -8.09 28.15
C THR A 315 -21.35 -7.85 26.64
N GLU A 316 -22.58 -7.79 26.10
CA GLU A 316 -22.89 -7.62 24.68
C GLU A 316 -22.00 -6.59 23.99
N VAL A 317 -21.45 -6.98 22.84
CA VAL A 317 -20.54 -6.14 22.05
C VAL A 317 -21.19 -5.83 20.71
N SER A 318 -21.13 -4.54 20.36
CA SER A 318 -21.43 -3.98 19.05
C SER A 318 -20.57 -4.58 17.94
N ASP A 319 -21.04 -4.51 16.68
CA ASP A 319 -20.34 -4.98 15.47
C ASP A 319 -18.81 -4.79 15.51
N LEU A 320 -18.07 -5.88 15.29
CA LEU A 320 -16.61 -5.85 15.20
C LEU A 320 -16.17 -5.13 13.91
N PRO A 321 -15.27 -4.13 14.00
CA PRO A 321 -14.78 -3.43 12.82
C PRO A 321 -13.99 -4.37 11.91
N LYS A 322 -14.35 -4.36 10.63
CA LYS A 322 -13.65 -5.11 9.59
C LYS A 322 -12.36 -4.41 9.18
N GLY A 323 -11.31 -5.19 8.98
CA GLY A 323 -10.01 -4.73 8.53
C GLY A 323 -9.73 -5.09 7.07
N TYR A 324 -8.50 -5.56 6.82
CA TYR A 324 -8.17 -6.18 5.54
C TYR A 324 -8.96 -7.48 5.35
N ASP A 325 -9.14 -7.87 4.10
CA ASP A 325 -9.88 -9.07 3.69
C ASP A 325 -11.37 -9.09 4.12
N ASP A 326 -11.95 -7.91 4.35
CA ASP A 326 -13.35 -7.69 4.75
C ASP A 326 -13.81 -8.51 5.98
N CYS A 327 -12.88 -8.83 6.89
CA CYS A 327 -13.14 -9.57 8.11
C CYS A 327 -12.50 -8.93 9.35
N PRO A 328 -12.95 -9.27 10.58
CA PRO A 328 -12.36 -8.74 11.81
C PRO A 328 -10.89 -9.13 11.98
N PHE A 329 -10.56 -10.39 11.72
CA PHE A 329 -9.19 -10.91 11.73
C PHE A 329 -9.08 -12.19 10.90
N PHE A 330 -7.87 -12.45 10.41
CA PHE A 330 -7.51 -13.68 9.69
C PHE A 330 -6.04 -14.02 9.98
N PHE A 331 -5.59 -15.18 9.50
CA PHE A 331 -4.18 -15.56 9.56
C PHE A 331 -3.90 -16.72 8.60
N TRP A 332 -2.63 -16.84 8.23
CA TRP A 332 -2.12 -17.91 7.37
C TRP A 332 -1.12 -18.79 8.14
N PHE A 333 -1.14 -20.09 7.90
CA PHE A 333 -0.17 -21.05 8.43
C PHE A 333 0.06 -22.19 7.43
N ASN A 334 1.15 -22.93 7.61
CA ASN A 334 1.46 -24.13 6.83
C ASN A 334 1.53 -25.35 7.76
N THR A 335 0.81 -26.41 7.43
CA THR A 335 0.65 -27.60 8.29
C THR A 335 1.96 -28.33 8.53
N SER A 336 2.92 -28.26 7.60
CA SER A 336 4.23 -28.90 7.73
C SER A 336 5.11 -28.31 8.85
N PHE A 337 4.80 -27.10 9.33
CA PHE A 337 5.50 -26.45 10.44
C PHE A 337 4.71 -26.46 11.75
N ILE A 338 3.58 -27.18 11.81
CA ILE A 338 2.89 -27.36 13.08
C ILE A 338 3.70 -28.35 13.92
N GLU A 339 3.90 -28.02 15.19
CA GLU A 339 4.54 -28.88 16.19
C GLU A 339 3.50 -29.22 17.27
N ASP A 340 3.62 -30.38 17.90
CA ASP A 340 2.72 -30.86 18.97
C ASP A 340 1.22 -30.81 18.66
N ASN A 341 0.85 -30.90 17.37
CA ASN A 341 -0.53 -30.77 16.89
C ASN A 341 -1.26 -29.52 17.42
N ARG A 342 -0.51 -28.43 17.63
CA ARG A 342 -1.01 -27.18 18.20
C ARG A 342 -0.41 -25.97 17.51
N LEU A 343 -1.23 -24.96 17.23
CA LEU A 343 -0.80 -23.64 16.79
C LEU A 343 -1.38 -22.59 17.71
N TYR A 344 -0.52 -21.83 18.41
CA TYR A 344 -0.93 -20.72 19.26
C TYR A 344 -0.46 -19.40 18.65
N LEU A 345 -1.39 -18.49 18.37
CA LEU A 345 -1.11 -17.20 17.76
C LEU A 345 -1.52 -16.06 18.70
N PRO A 346 -0.57 -15.29 19.27
CA PRO A 346 -0.90 -14.10 20.05
C PRO A 346 -1.44 -12.98 19.16
N ARG A 347 -2.06 -11.95 19.76
CA ARG A 347 -2.63 -10.79 19.05
C ARG A 347 -1.73 -10.21 17.96
N ASN A 348 -0.43 -10.06 18.26
CA ASN A 348 0.52 -9.41 17.36
C ASN A 348 0.86 -10.24 16.12
N GLU A 349 0.44 -11.51 16.10
CA GLU A 349 0.62 -12.44 15.00
C GLU A 349 -0.65 -12.65 14.15
N LEU A 350 -1.75 -12.00 14.52
CA LEU A 350 -3.02 -12.07 13.80
C LEU A 350 -3.17 -10.87 12.85
N ASP A 351 -3.63 -11.13 11.63
CA ASP A 351 -3.87 -10.08 10.64
C ASP A 351 -5.11 -9.28 11.02
N ASN A 352 -4.95 -7.94 11.07
CA ASN A 352 -5.83 -6.93 11.66
C ASN A 352 -5.59 -6.63 13.16
N PRO A 353 -5.64 -7.59 14.12
CA PRO A 353 -5.39 -7.31 15.53
C PRO A 353 -3.99 -6.78 15.86
N HIS A 354 -2.98 -7.08 15.03
CA HIS A 354 -1.62 -6.54 15.21
C HIS A 354 -1.54 -5.00 15.15
N LYS A 355 -2.54 -4.34 14.56
CA LYS A 355 -2.55 -2.87 14.41
C LYS A 355 -2.92 -2.20 15.73
N SER A 356 -2.07 -1.27 16.20
CA SER A 356 -2.27 -0.56 17.47
C SER A 356 -3.66 0.10 17.62
N LYS A 357 -4.22 0.61 16.52
CA LYS A 357 -5.59 1.18 16.51
C LYS A 357 -6.70 0.20 16.93
N MET A 358 -6.44 -1.11 16.86
CA MET A 358 -7.40 -2.16 17.20
C MET A 358 -7.25 -2.65 18.65
N TRP A 359 -6.24 -2.20 19.39
CA TRP A 359 -5.90 -2.75 20.72
C TRP A 359 -6.91 -2.41 21.83
N LYS A 360 -7.79 -1.44 21.59
CA LYS A 360 -8.96 -1.19 22.48
C LYS A 360 -9.97 -2.35 22.43
N ILE A 361 -10.01 -3.07 21.30
CA ILE A 361 -10.92 -4.21 21.07
C ILE A 361 -10.16 -5.50 21.39
N TYR A 362 -9.00 -5.70 20.77
CA TYR A 362 -8.14 -6.87 21.00
C TYR A 362 -7.11 -6.58 22.07
N ARG A 363 -7.40 -7.00 23.31
CA ARG A 363 -6.52 -6.85 24.47
C ARG A 363 -5.20 -7.60 24.26
N GLU A 364 -4.19 -7.28 25.08
CA GLU A 364 -2.87 -7.91 24.97
C GLU A 364 -2.90 -9.43 25.10
N THR A 365 -3.81 -9.96 25.92
CA THR A 365 -4.03 -11.39 26.12
C THR A 365 -4.90 -12.04 25.03
N PHE A 366 -5.34 -11.29 24.01
CA PHE A 366 -6.09 -11.86 22.89
C PHE A 366 -5.20 -12.80 22.09
N ALA A 367 -5.70 -14.01 21.83
CA ALA A 367 -4.98 -15.02 21.08
C ALA A 367 -5.95 -16.00 20.42
N VAL A 368 -5.48 -16.71 19.40
CA VAL A 368 -6.20 -17.81 18.75
C VAL A 368 -5.33 -19.06 18.81
N GLU A 369 -5.91 -20.17 19.26
CA GLU A 369 -5.27 -21.48 19.27
C GLU A 369 -6.03 -22.46 18.38
N LEU A 370 -5.31 -23.14 17.50
CA LEU A 370 -5.80 -24.29 16.75
C LEU A 370 -5.21 -25.57 17.34
N ASN A 371 -6.07 -26.54 17.63
CA ASN A 371 -5.66 -27.89 17.99
C ASN A 371 -5.99 -28.83 16.84
N PHE A 372 -5.03 -29.67 16.47
CA PHE A 372 -5.09 -30.55 15.31
C PHE A 372 -5.18 -32.01 15.73
N VAL A 373 -5.65 -32.85 14.79
CA VAL A 373 -5.53 -34.30 14.84
C VAL A 373 -5.04 -34.80 13.48
N GLU A 374 -4.34 -35.92 13.50
CA GLU A 374 -4.01 -36.62 12.25
C GLU A 374 -5.29 -37.27 11.67
N PRO A 375 -5.40 -37.40 10.33
CA PRO A 375 -6.64 -37.73 9.63
C PRO A 375 -7.31 -39.05 10.01
#